data_AF-A0A914GCV2-F1
#
_entry.id   AF-A0A914GCV2-F1
#
_cell.length_a   1.000
_cell.length_b   1.000
_cell.length_c   1.000
_cell.angle_alpha   90.00
_cell.angle_beta   90.00
_cell.angle_gamma   90.00
#
_symmetry.space_group_name_H-M   'P 1'
#
loop_
_entity.id
_entity.type
_entity.pdbx_description
1 polymer ?
#
loop_
_entity_poly.entity_id
_entity_poly.type
_entity_poly.pdbx_seq_one_letter_code
_entity_poly.pdbx_strand_id
1 'polypeptide(L)'
;MIQAAHAGIGIDANEGKQASLAADFSITQFHHISRLLLVHGRFCYKRSCALSQFVMHRGLIISIMQAIFSCVFYFASVSLYQGVLMVAYSTAYTMLPVFSLVVDRDVTVREFEHLFESIIYKSNKILG
;
A
#
# COMPACT_ATOMS: atom_id res chain seq x y z
N MET A 1 -19.15 -16.76 2.17
CA MET A 1 -19.20 -15.62 1.22
C MET A 1 -18.19 -14.56 1.57
N ILE A 2 -18.29 -13.89 2.73
CA ILE A 2 -17.42 -12.76 3.10
C ILE A 2 -15.94 -13.17 3.29
N GLN A 3 -15.69 -14.28 4.00
CA GLN A 3 -14.33 -14.82 4.20
C GLN A 3 -13.70 -15.46 2.95
N ALA A 4 -14.50 -15.72 1.92
CA ALA A 4 -14.00 -16.26 0.65
C ALA A 4 -13.63 -15.14 -0.34
N ALA A 5 -13.95 -13.88 -0.02
CA ALA A 5 -13.61 -12.73 -0.85
C ALA A 5 -12.18 -12.23 -0.54
N HIS A 6 -11.55 -11.57 -1.51
CA HIS A 6 -10.22 -10.96 -1.33
C HIS A 6 -10.22 -9.79 -0.34
N ALA A 7 -11.37 -9.14 -0.17
CA ALA A 7 -11.59 -8.10 0.82
C ALA A 7 -13.03 -8.22 1.34
N GLY A 8 -13.19 -8.66 2.58
CA GLY A 8 -14.47 -8.79 3.26
C GLY A 8 -14.90 -7.46 3.87
N ILE A 9 -16.07 -6.95 3.47
CA ILE A 9 -16.69 -5.76 4.08
C ILE A 9 -17.98 -6.20 4.76
N GLY A 10 -18.05 -6.00 6.08
CA GLY A 10 -19.20 -6.31 6.90
C GLY A 10 -19.91 -5.05 7.34
N ILE A 11 -21.25 -5.07 7.29
CA ILE A 11 -22.08 -3.97 7.77
C ILE A 11 -22.48 -4.27 9.21
N ASP A 12 -22.26 -3.32 10.12
CA ASP A 12 -22.67 -3.45 11.52
C ASP A 12 -24.19 -3.33 11.63
N ALA A 13 -24.81 -4.32 12.26
CA ALA A 13 -26.25 -4.38 12.50
C ALA A 13 -26.50 -4.48 14.01
N ASN A 14 -27.55 -3.80 14.48
CA ASN A 14 -27.89 -3.74 15.91
C ASN A 14 -28.21 -5.12 16.51
N GLU A 15 -28.74 -6.04 15.71
CA GLU A 15 -29.23 -7.35 16.17
C GLU A 15 -28.32 -8.52 15.76
N GLY A 16 -27.35 -8.31 14.85
CA GLY A 16 -26.53 -9.40 14.30
C GLY A 16 -25.20 -8.94 13.73
N LYS A 17 -24.13 -9.02 14.53
CA LYS A 17 -22.78 -8.55 14.14
C LYS A 17 -21.88 -9.62 13.51
N GLN A 18 -22.41 -10.83 13.28
CA GLN A 18 -21.60 -11.97 12.81
C GLN A 18 -20.88 -11.68 11.48
N ALA A 19 -21.55 -11.01 10.54
CA ALA A 19 -20.94 -10.60 9.27
C ALA A 19 -19.85 -9.53 9.45
N SER A 20 -20.05 -8.59 10.37
CA SER A 20 -19.08 -7.54 10.68
C SER A 20 -17.86 -8.05 11.43
N LEU A 21 -18.02 -9.04 12.30
CA LEU A 21 -16.93 -9.65 13.05
C LEU A 21 -16.07 -10.59 12.20
N ALA A 22 -16.68 -11.21 11.18
CA ALA A 22 -16.00 -12.10 10.25
C ALA A 22 -15.41 -11.38 9.02
N ALA A 23 -15.51 -10.05 8.94
CA ALA A 23 -15.04 -9.22 7.81
C ALA A 23 -13.72 -8.51 8.14
N ASP A 24 -12.96 -8.15 7.10
CA ASP A 24 -11.71 -7.38 7.24
C ASP A 24 -11.99 -5.91 7.58
N PHE A 25 -13.08 -5.36 7.03
CA PHE A 25 -13.54 -4.00 7.30
C PHE A 25 -14.98 -4.01 7.81
N SER A 26 -15.21 -3.28 8.92
CA SER A 26 -16.55 -3.03 9.45
C SER A 26 -16.99 -1.60 9.13
N ILE A 27 -18.19 -1.47 8.58
CA ILE A 27 -18.82 -0.17 8.28
C ILE A 27 -20.23 -0.13 8.84
N THR A 28 -20.73 1.06 9.18
CA THR A 28 -22.09 1.21 9.73
C THR A 28 -23.18 1.20 8.66
N GLN A 29 -22.89 1.70 7.46
CA GLN A 29 -23.86 1.87 6.38
C GLN A 29 -23.20 1.62 5.02
N PHE A 30 -23.97 1.10 4.05
CA PHE A 30 -23.46 0.78 2.72
C PHE A 30 -22.89 1.99 1.96
N HIS A 31 -23.42 3.19 2.19
CA HIS A 31 -22.93 4.40 1.51
C HIS A 31 -21.45 4.70 1.81
N HIS A 32 -20.94 4.29 2.98
CA HIS A 32 -19.54 4.47 3.36
C HIS A 32 -18.56 3.64 2.52
N ILE A 33 -19.02 2.60 1.81
CA ILE A 33 -18.18 1.78 0.92
C ILE A 33 -17.54 2.64 -0.18
N SER A 34 -18.32 3.58 -0.74
CA SER A 34 -17.85 4.46 -1.81
C SER A 34 -16.59 5.23 -1.38
N ARG A 35 -16.63 5.85 -0.20
CA ARG A 35 -15.50 6.58 0.37
C ARG A 35 -14.35 5.65 0.80
N LEU A 36 -14.67 4.47 1.33
CA LEU A 36 -13.65 3.49 1.74
C LEU A 36 -12.82 3.04 0.53
N LEU A 37 -13.47 2.57 -0.54
CA LEU A 37 -12.77 2.03 -1.71
C LEU A 37 -12.07 3.13 -2.51
N LEU A 38 -12.73 4.25 -2.76
CA LEU A 38 -12.22 5.25 -3.70
C LEU A 38 -11.18 6.17 -3.09
N VAL A 39 -11.40 6.61 -1.85
CA VAL A 39 -10.45 7.50 -1.16
C VAL A 39 -9.35 6.65 -0.53
N HIS A 40 -9.71 5.80 0.43
CA HIS A 40 -8.72 5.05 1.22
C HIS A 40 -8.05 3.96 0.40
N GLY A 41 -8.80 3.26 -0.46
CA GLY A 41 -8.23 2.26 -1.37
C GLY A 41 -7.21 2.86 -2.34
N ARG A 42 -7.49 4.01 -2.96
CA ARG A 42 -6.51 4.70 -3.83
C ARG A 42 -5.25 5.11 -3.07
N PHE A 43 -5.39 5.72 -1.89
CA PHE A 43 -4.23 6.12 -1.08
C PHE A 43 -3.37 4.91 -0.70
N CYS A 44 -4.01 3.81 -0.25
CA CYS A 44 -3.34 2.58 0.10
C CYS A 44 -2.60 1.98 -1.10
N TYR A 45 -3.23 1.95 -2.28
CA TYR A 45 -2.65 1.43 -3.51
C TYR A 45 -1.41 2.22 -3.93
N LYS A 46 -1.51 3.55 -4.03
CA LYS A 46 -0.38 4.40 -4.43
C LYS A 46 0.81 4.28 -3.48
N ARG A 47 0.56 4.33 -2.16
CA ARG A 47 1.61 4.20 -1.15
C ARG A 47 2.28 2.83 -1.21
N SER A 48 1.50 1.76 -1.35
CA SER A 48 2.02 0.40 -1.47
C SER A 48 2.86 0.22 -2.74
N CYS A 49 2.44 0.80 -3.86
CA CYS A 49 3.18 0.78 -5.12
C CYS A 49 4.53 1.50 -4.98
N ALA A 50 4.54 2.71 -4.43
CA ALA A 50 5.77 3.47 -4.20
C ALA A 50 6.73 2.74 -3.24
N LEU A 51 6.21 2.15 -2.17
CA LEU A 51 7.00 1.34 -1.24
C LEU A 51 7.63 0.13 -1.94
N SER A 52 6.84 -0.60 -2.73
CA SER A 52 7.30 -1.77 -3.48
C SER A 52 8.41 -1.41 -4.46
N GLN A 53 8.21 -0.36 -5.25
CA GLN A 53 9.21 0.12 -6.21
C GLN A 53 10.51 0.51 -5.50
N PHE A 54 10.43 1.20 -4.36
CA PHE A 54 11.60 1.55 -3.55
C PHE A 54 12.35 0.31 -3.04
N VAL A 55 11.61 -0.69 -2.53
CA VAL A 55 12.19 -1.93 -2.01
C VAL A 55 12.86 -2.76 -3.12
N MET A 56 12.25 -2.83 -4.30
CA MET A 56 12.84 -3.50 -5.46
C MET A 56 14.09 -2.77 -5.97
N HIS A 57 14.00 -1.46 -6.16
CA HIS A 57 15.10 -0.65 -6.70
C HIS A 57 16.36 -0.76 -5.84
N ARG A 58 16.24 -0.61 -4.52
CA ARG A 58 17.40 -0.74 -3.61
C ARG A 58 17.95 -2.17 -3.57
N GLY A 59 17.08 -3.18 -3.61
CA GLY A 59 17.49 -4.58 -3.54
C GLY A 59 18.33 -4.94 -4.77
N LEU A 60 17.86 -4.48 -5.93
CA LEU A 60 18.54 -4.65 -7.21
C LEU A 60 19.92 -3.97 -7.22
N ILE A 61 20.03 -2.73 -6.72
CA ILE A 61 21.31 -2.02 -6.62
C ILE A 61 22.32 -2.81 -5.77
N ILE A 62 21.92 -3.26 -4.58
CA ILE A 62 22.82 -4.02 -3.68
C ILE A 62 23.24 -5.34 -4.33
N SER A 63 22.31 -6.05 -4.97
CA SER A 63 22.60 -7.28 -5.69
C SER A 63 23.57 -7.06 -6.86
N ILE A 64 23.42 -5.98 -7.63
CA ILE A 64 24.36 -5.63 -8.70
C ILE A 64 25.73 -5.30 -8.13
N MET A 65 25.82 -4.49 -7.06
CA MET A 65 27.12 -4.16 -6.45
C MET A 65 27.83 -5.42 -5.94
N GLN A 66 27.09 -6.32 -5.29
CA GLN A 66 27.62 -7.61 -4.84
C GLN A 66 28.07 -8.48 -6.02
N ALA A 67 27.31 -8.52 -7.11
CA ALA A 67 27.67 -9.30 -8.31
C ALA A 67 28.94 -8.77 -8.98
N ILE A 68 29.09 -7.45 -9.12
CA ILE A 68 30.30 -6.81 -9.66
C ILE A 68 31.49 -7.10 -8.75
N PHE A 69 31.33 -6.95 -7.43
CA PHE A 69 32.38 -7.24 -6.46
C PHE A 69 32.83 -8.71 -6.55
N SER A 70 31.90 -9.64 -6.56
CA SER A 70 32.23 -11.06 -6.74
C SER A 70 32.94 -11.33 -8.08
N CYS A 71 32.56 -10.64 -9.16
CA CYS A 71 33.22 -10.79 -10.46
C CYS A 71 34.70 -10.35 -10.43
N VAL A 72 35.01 -9.22 -9.77
CA VAL A 72 36.38 -8.71 -9.62
C VAL A 72 37.24 -9.64 -8.76
N PHE A 73 36.65 -10.29 -7.75
CA PHE A 73 37.33 -11.23 -6.86
C PHE A 73 37.24 -12.69 -7.32
N TYR A 74 37.30 -12.95 -8.62
CA TYR A 74 37.32 -14.32 -9.19
C TYR A 74 36.15 -15.21 -8.72
N PHE A 75 34.96 -14.63 -8.58
CA PHE A 75 33.75 -15.29 -8.05
C PHE A 75 33.89 -15.80 -6.61
N ALA A 76 34.80 -15.24 -5.82
CA ALA A 76 34.87 -15.54 -4.40
C ALA A 76 33.58 -15.09 -3.68
N SER A 77 33.10 -15.93 -2.77
CA SER A 77 31.87 -15.72 -1.99
C SER A 77 32.10 -14.76 -0.80
N VAL A 78 32.71 -13.61 -1.06
CA VAL A 78 32.96 -12.59 -0.04
C VAL A 78 31.86 -11.54 -0.11
N SER A 79 31.20 -11.29 1.03
CA SER A 79 30.14 -10.29 1.15
C SER A 79 30.73 -8.88 1.16
N LEU A 80 30.16 -7.97 0.37
CA LEU A 80 30.56 -6.56 0.29
C LEU A 80 30.30 -5.84 1.62
N TYR A 81 29.18 -6.15 2.27
CA TYR A 81 28.84 -5.66 3.61
C TYR A 81 28.82 -6.82 4.62
N GLN A 82 29.50 -6.64 5.75
CA GLN A 82 29.65 -7.67 6.80
C GLN A 82 28.60 -7.49 7.91
N GLY A 83 27.88 -8.57 8.21
CA GLY A 83 27.05 -8.75 9.42
C GLY A 83 26.15 -7.57 9.78
N VAL A 84 26.47 -6.92 10.91
CA VAL A 84 25.67 -5.85 11.51
C VAL A 84 25.53 -4.63 10.59
N LEU A 85 26.53 -4.33 9.76
CA LEU A 85 26.48 -3.17 8.86
C LEU A 85 25.44 -3.36 7.75
N MET A 86 25.32 -4.58 7.21
CA MET A 86 24.29 -4.93 6.23
C MET A 86 22.89 -4.83 6.84
N VAL A 87 22.72 -5.37 8.05
CA VAL A 87 21.45 -5.33 8.77
C VAL A 87 21.08 -3.89 9.11
N ALA A 88 21.99 -3.11 9.71
CA ALA A 88 21.77 -1.72 10.05
C ALA A 88 21.42 -0.86 8.82
N TYR A 89 22.14 -1.05 7.71
CA TYR A 89 21.84 -0.37 6.45
C TYR A 89 20.44 -0.75 5.94
N SER A 90 20.11 -2.05 5.90
CA SER A 90 18.81 -2.51 5.43
C SER A 90 17.64 -2.01 6.28
N THR A 91 17.82 -1.95 7.61
CA THR A 91 16.81 -1.58 8.61
C THR A 91 16.61 -0.07 8.69
N ALA A 92 17.69 0.72 8.80
CA ALA A 92 17.55 2.18 8.88
C ALA A 92 16.96 2.76 7.58
N TYR A 93 17.41 2.27 6.42
CA TYR A 93 16.89 2.72 5.12
C TYR A 93 15.53 2.11 4.74
N THR A 94 15.04 1.03 5.38
CA THR A 94 13.63 0.60 5.21
C THR A 94 12.69 1.50 5.98
N MET A 95 13.06 1.89 7.20
CA MET A 95 12.13 2.54 8.12
C MET A 95 11.80 3.98 7.66
N LEU A 96 12.79 4.74 7.23
CA LEU A 96 12.61 6.12 6.78
C LEU A 96 11.56 6.30 5.66
N PRO A 97 11.61 5.54 4.54
CA PRO A 97 10.61 5.68 3.48
C PRO A 97 9.22 5.18 3.89
N VAL A 98 9.10 4.22 4.81
CA VAL A 98 7.81 3.83 5.39
C VAL A 98 7.19 5.00 6.15
N PHE A 99 7.97 5.72 6.96
CA PHE A 99 7.48 6.92 7.66
C PHE A 99 7.12 8.04 6.68
N SER A 100 7.94 8.27 5.64
CA SER A 100 7.66 9.29 4.63
C SER A 100 6.36 8.99 3.86
N LEU A 101 6.11 7.74 3.47
CA LEU A 101 4.90 7.32 2.76
C LEU A 101 3.62 7.36 3.61
N VAL A 102 3.74 7.32 4.95
CA VAL A 102 2.59 7.49 5.84
C VAL A 102 2.13 8.94 5.85
N VAL A 103 3.07 9.89 5.79
CA VAL A 103 2.80 11.33 5.81
C VAL A 103 2.44 11.86 4.43
N ASP A 104 2.90 11.19 3.36
CA ASP A 104 2.67 11.63 1.99
C ASP A 104 1.19 11.58 1.59
N ARG A 105 0.70 12.69 1.02
CA ARG A 105 -0.68 12.88 0.56
C ARG A 105 -0.61 13.56 -0.81
N ASP A 106 -0.99 12.84 -1.86
CA ASP A 106 -0.98 13.37 -3.22
C ASP A 106 -2.07 14.41 -3.47
N VAL A 107 -3.22 14.26 -2.83
CA VAL A 107 -4.38 15.16 -2.94
C VAL A 107 -5.04 15.32 -1.58
N THR A 108 -5.52 16.53 -1.26
CA THR A 108 -6.28 16.72 -0.02
C THR A 108 -7.63 16.00 -0.10
N VAL A 109 -8.13 15.50 1.04
CA VAL A 109 -9.40 14.74 1.07
C VAL A 109 -10.56 15.56 0.48
N ARG A 110 -10.55 16.87 0.67
CA ARG A 110 -11.58 17.80 0.17
C ARG A 110 -11.57 17.93 -1.35
N GLU A 111 -10.39 18.06 -1.95
CA GLU A 111 -10.25 18.12 -3.41
C GLU A 111 -10.69 16.82 -4.06
N PHE A 112 -10.37 15.68 -3.44
CA PHE A 112 -10.81 14.38 -3.95
C PHE A 112 -12.33 14.18 -3.83
N GLU A 113 -12.95 14.67 -2.76
CA GLU A 113 -14.40 14.59 -2.55
C GLU A 113 -15.16 15.42 -3.60
N HIS A 114 -14.66 16.62 -3.94
CA HIS A 114 -15.18 17.41 -5.07
C HIS A 114 -14.99 16.72 -6.42
N LEU A 115 -13.82 16.11 -6.64
CA LEU A 115 -13.53 15.38 -7.88
C LEU A 115 -14.45 14.16 -8.02
N PHE A 116 -14.75 13.48 -6.90
CA PHE A 116 -15.69 12.38 -6.85
C PHE A 116 -17.13 12.80 -7.15
N GLU A 117 -17.63 13.90 -6.55
CA GLU A 117 -18.95 14.43 -6.89
C GLU A 117 -19.03 14.77 -8.39
N SER A 118 -17.97 15.35 -8.97
CA SER A 118 -17.92 15.65 -10.40
C SER A 118 -17.97 14.38 -11.27
N ILE A 119 -17.33 13.29 -10.84
CA ILE A 119 -17.32 12.01 -11.56
C ILE A 119 -18.70 11.35 -11.48
N ILE A 120 -19.33 11.30 -10.30
CA ILE A 120 -20.68 10.74 -10.14
C ILE A 120 -21.69 11.55 -10.96
N TYR A 121 -21.63 12.89 -10.90
CA TYR A 121 -22.51 13.75 -11.65
C TYR A 121 -22.37 13.52 -13.16
N LYS A 122 -21.13 13.39 -13.64
CA LYS A 122 -20.84 13.09 -15.05
C LYS A 122 -21.32 11.69 -15.44
N SER A 123 -21.17 10.69 -14.58
CA SER A 123 -21.66 9.33 -14.82
C SER A 123 -23.19 9.28 -14.93
N ASN A 124 -23.92 9.94 -14.02
CA ASN A 124 -25.38 10.00 -14.06
C ASN A 124 -25.92 10.72 -15.30
N LYS A 125 -25.19 11.69 -15.84
CA LYS A 125 -25.57 12.42 -17.07
C LYS A 125 -25.37 11.61 -18.36
N ILE A 126 -24.57 10.54 -18.33
CA ILE A 126 -24.31 9.67 -19.49
C ILE A 126 -25.29 8.48 -19.52
N LEU A 127 -25.91 8.17 -18.38
CA LEU A 127 -26.82 7.04 -18.18
C LEU A 127 -28.32 7.41 -18.25
N GLY A 128 -28.65 8.70 -18.40
CA GLY A 128 -30.02 9.19 -18.65
C GLY A 128 -30.14 9.81 -20.03
#